data_AF-A0A7R9TEN0-F1
#
_entry.id   AF-A0A7R9TEN0-F1
#
_cell.length_a   1.000
_cell.length_b   1.000
_cell.length_c   1.000
_cell.angle_alpha   90.00
_cell.angle_beta   90.00
_cell.angle_gamma   90.00
#
_symmetry.space_group_name_H-M   'P 1'
#
loop_
_entity.id
_entity.type
_entity.pdbx_description
1 polymer ?
#
loop_
_entity_poly.entity_id
_entity_poly.type
_entity_poly.pdbx_seq_one_letter_code
_entity_poly.pdbx_strand_id
1 'polypeptide(L)'
;MATISRERIVYLGDDPCGLDFSNVAISGGNVVMGVWGRDAETGEPTADAEAAAGGFDPAAIVARVDACHPNVKAYAKDDVPDRYKYKENVRIAPVIIAADVGWTICGYESWAGEGDG
;
A
#
# COMPACT_ATOMS: atom_id res chain seq x y z
N MET A 1 -7.63 -4.06 26.52
CA MET A 1 -7.51 -4.49 25.10
C MET A 1 -8.50 -3.66 24.32
N ALA A 2 -8.05 -2.69 23.53
CA ALA A 2 -8.94 -1.83 22.76
C ALA A 2 -9.52 -2.66 21.61
N THR A 3 -10.82 -2.88 21.62
CA THR A 3 -11.55 -3.48 20.49
C THR A 3 -11.34 -2.58 19.29
N ILE A 4 -10.61 -3.05 18.28
CA ILE A 4 -10.54 -2.38 16.98
C ILE A 4 -11.96 -2.50 16.40
N SER A 5 -12.69 -1.39 16.39
CA SER A 5 -14.00 -1.32 15.72
C SER A 5 -13.78 -1.58 14.23
N ARG A 6 -14.59 -2.45 13.63
CA ARG A 6 -14.59 -2.71 12.17
C ARG A 6 -14.72 -1.43 11.34
N GLU A 7 -15.30 -0.38 11.92
CA GLU A 7 -15.47 0.95 11.31
C GLU A 7 -14.15 1.74 11.14
N ARG A 8 -13.03 1.26 11.71
CA ARG A 8 -11.71 1.93 11.63
C ARG A 8 -10.69 1.15 10.78
N ILE A 9 -11.19 0.24 9.95
CA ILE A 9 -10.37 -0.54 9.02
C ILE A 9 -10.56 0.05 7.63
N VAL A 10 -9.46 0.44 6.98
CA VAL A 10 -9.45 0.90 5.60
C VAL A 10 -8.94 -0.24 4.73
N TYR A 11 -9.80 -0.70 3.82
CA TYR A 11 -9.47 -1.72 2.85
C TYR A 11 -8.91 -1.06 1.59
N LEU A 12 -7.66 -1.35 1.26
CA LEU A 12 -6.99 -0.73 0.11
C LEU A 12 -7.54 -1.22 -1.24
N GLY A 13 -8.14 -2.41 -1.28
CA GLY A 13 -8.69 -3.01 -2.49
C GLY A 13 -10.11 -2.56 -2.80
N ASP A 14 -10.86 -2.08 -1.81
CA ASP A 14 -12.24 -1.67 -1.97
C ASP A 14 -12.34 -0.23 -2.49
N ASP A 15 -13.46 0.10 -3.14
CA ASP A 15 -13.80 1.49 -3.46
C ASP A 15 -13.98 2.30 -2.16
N PRO A 16 -13.32 3.48 -2.02
CA PRO A 16 -12.74 4.30 -3.09
C PRO A 16 -11.22 4.14 -3.31
N CYS A 17 -10.52 3.25 -2.60
CA CYS A 17 -9.08 3.05 -2.77
C CYS A 17 -8.76 2.28 -4.06
N GLY A 18 -9.47 1.17 -4.30
CA GLY A 18 -9.40 0.37 -5.53
C GLY A 18 -7.97 0.12 -6.03
N LEU A 19 -7.05 -0.26 -5.14
CA LEU A 19 -5.69 -0.64 -5.50
C LEU A 19 -5.68 -2.02 -6.13
N ASP A 20 -5.05 -2.13 -7.30
CA ASP A 20 -4.93 -3.40 -8.03
C ASP A 20 -3.77 -4.25 -7.50
N PHE A 21 -4.08 -5.20 -6.62
CA PHE A 21 -3.13 -6.14 -6.05
C PHE A 21 -2.55 -7.17 -7.03
N SER A 22 -3.06 -7.22 -8.28
CA SER A 22 -2.51 -8.09 -9.33
C SER A 22 -1.14 -7.62 -9.80
N ASN A 23 -0.93 -6.30 -9.78
CA ASN A 23 0.28 -5.63 -10.29
C ASN A 23 1.19 -5.10 -9.17
N VAL A 24 0.70 -5.08 -7.92
CA VAL A 24 1.47 -4.62 -6.76
C VAL A 24 1.60 -5.72 -5.72
N ALA A 25 2.73 -5.72 -5.03
CA ALA A 25 2.98 -6.57 -3.87
C ALA A 25 2.98 -5.71 -2.61
N ILE A 26 2.25 -6.15 -1.59
CA ILE A 26 2.17 -5.44 -0.31
C ILE A 26 2.99 -6.18 0.73
N SER A 27 3.78 -5.42 1.48
CA SER A 27 4.59 -5.90 2.59
C SER A 27 4.36 -5.01 3.80
N GLY A 28 4.32 -5.58 5.00
CA GLY A 28 4.22 -4.80 6.23
C GLY A 28 3.12 -5.29 7.16
N GLY A 29 2.63 -4.39 8.01
CA GLY A 29 1.62 -4.66 9.02
C GLY A 29 0.40 -3.76 8.88
N ASN A 30 -0.46 -3.79 9.88
CA ASN A 30 -1.80 -3.19 9.76
C ASN A 30 -1.82 -1.66 9.99
N VAL A 31 -0.67 -1.02 10.23
CA VAL A 31 -0.57 0.44 10.47
C VAL A 31 0.33 1.11 9.43
N VAL A 32 1.36 0.40 8.98
CA VAL A 32 2.27 0.84 7.92
C VAL A 32 2.47 -0.31 6.94
N MET A 33 2.23 -0.02 5.66
CA MET A 33 2.43 -0.94 4.55
C MET A 33 3.38 -0.33 3.54
N GLY A 34 4.32 -1.14 3.06
CA GLY A 34 5.09 -0.87 1.86
C GLY A 34 4.39 -1.48 0.65
N VAL A 35 4.23 -0.70 -0.40
CA VAL A 35 3.76 -1.16 -1.71
C VAL A 35 4.95 -1.24 -2.65
N TRP A 36 5.08 -2.40 -3.27
CA TRP A 36 6.10 -2.75 -4.26
C TRP A 36 5.42 -3.00 -5.59
N GLY A 37 6.12 -2.74 -6.70
CA GLY A 37 5.67 -3.27 -7.99
C GLY A 37 5.83 -4.79 -8.00
N ARG A 38 5.09 -5.50 -8.84
CA ARG A 38 5.40 -6.89 -9.17
C ARG A 38 6.14 -6.92 -10.48
N ASP A 39 7.27 -7.60 -10.56
CA ASP A 39 8.03 -7.77 -11.78
C ASP A 39 7.16 -8.43 -12.87
N ALA A 40 7.22 -7.90 -14.10
CA ALA A 40 6.41 -8.37 -15.22
C ALA A 40 6.79 -9.78 -15.69
N GLU A 41 8.03 -10.20 -15.48
CA GLU A 41 8.58 -11.47 -15.95
C GLU A 41 8.57 -12.54 -14.85
N THR A 42 8.94 -12.17 -13.61
CA THR A 42 9.06 -13.13 -12.49
C THR A 42 7.88 -13.08 -11.52
N GLY A 43 7.09 -12.00 -11.52
CA GLY A 43 6.01 -11.78 -10.55
C GLY A 43 6.49 -11.46 -9.13
N GLU A 44 7.81 -11.34 -8.92
CA GLU A 44 8.43 -11.03 -7.64
C GLU A 44 8.27 -9.54 -7.27
N PRO A 45 8.25 -9.19 -5.98
CA PRO A 45 8.21 -7.79 -5.58
C PRO A 45 9.48 -7.05 -6.02
N THR A 46 9.30 -5.96 -6.77
CA THR A 46 10.37 -5.10 -7.27
C THR A 46 10.15 -3.65 -6.84
N ALA A 47 11.26 -2.94 -6.58
CA ALA A 47 11.26 -1.49 -6.38
C ALA A 47 11.39 -0.73 -7.71
N ASP A 48 11.77 -1.43 -8.79
CA ASP A 48 12.01 -0.84 -10.08
C ASP A 48 10.67 -0.66 -10.82
N ALA A 49 10.21 0.58 -10.89
CA ALA A 49 8.94 0.93 -11.52
C ALA A 49 8.87 0.52 -13.01
N GLU A 50 10.00 0.52 -13.71
CA GLU A 50 10.09 0.11 -15.11
C GLU A 50 10.02 -1.42 -15.30
N ALA A 51 10.53 -2.20 -14.34
CA ALA A 51 10.47 -3.66 -14.36
C ALA A 51 9.10 -4.18 -13.91
N ALA A 52 8.32 -3.34 -13.22
CA ALA A 52 7.03 -3.73 -12.69
C ALA A 52 5.95 -3.86 -13.78
N ALA A 53 5.17 -4.94 -13.68
CA ALA A 53 4.01 -5.25 -14.48
C ALA A 53 2.96 -4.13 -14.43
N GLY A 54 2.36 -3.83 -15.58
CA GLY A 54 1.13 -3.04 -15.63
C GLY A 54 1.26 -1.54 -15.35
N GLY A 55 2.47 -0.98 -15.31
CA GLY A 55 2.67 0.46 -15.13
C GLY A 55 2.60 0.90 -13.68
N PHE A 56 3.47 0.33 -12.84
CA PHE A 56 3.64 0.76 -11.45
C PHE A 56 4.15 2.20 -11.40
N ASP A 57 3.26 3.14 -11.11
CA ASP A 57 3.61 4.53 -10.84
C ASP A 57 3.43 4.83 -9.34
N PRO A 58 4.53 5.00 -8.58
CA PRO A 58 4.48 5.37 -7.18
C PRO A 58 3.63 6.62 -6.91
N ALA A 59 3.68 7.62 -7.80
CA ALA A 59 2.96 8.87 -7.62
C ALA A 59 1.44 8.68 -7.83
N ALA A 60 1.05 7.87 -8.80
CA ALA A 60 -0.36 7.53 -9.03
C ALA A 60 -0.96 6.76 -7.85
N ILE A 61 -0.20 5.81 -7.27
CA ILE A 61 -0.62 5.07 -6.06
C ILE A 61 -0.81 6.04 -4.90
N VAL A 62 0.14 6.97 -4.69
CA VAL A 62 0.04 7.97 -3.64
C VAL A 62 -1.22 8.82 -3.80
N ALA A 63 -1.44 9.38 -4.99
CA ALA A 63 -2.59 10.24 -5.26
C ALA A 63 -3.92 9.49 -5.04
N ARG A 64 -3.97 8.20 -5.40
CA ARG A 64 -5.17 7.37 -5.24
C ARG A 64 -5.47 7.08 -3.77
N VAL A 65 -4.46 6.72 -2.98
CA VAL A 65 -4.62 6.46 -1.54
C VAL A 65 -4.96 7.76 -0.79
N ASP A 66 -4.33 8.87 -1.14
CA ASP A 66 -4.61 10.17 -0.51
C ASP A 66 -6.03 10.67 -0.81
N ALA A 67 -6.60 10.31 -1.95
CA ALA A 67 -7.99 10.59 -2.30
C ALA A 67 -8.99 9.64 -1.62
N CYS A 68 -8.55 8.44 -1.23
CA CYS A 68 -9.42 7.41 -0.68
C CYS A 68 -9.90 7.72 0.73
N HIS A 69 -9.01 8.12 1.63
CA HIS A 69 -9.38 8.33 3.03
C HIS A 69 -8.53 9.40 3.73
N PRO A 70 -9.13 10.36 4.46
CA PRO A 70 -8.39 11.46 5.08
C PRO A 70 -7.43 11.04 6.19
N ASN A 71 -7.66 9.87 6.82
CA ASN A 71 -6.83 9.33 7.91
C ASN A 71 -5.83 8.26 7.45
N VAL A 72 -5.66 8.08 6.13
CA VAL A 72 -4.63 7.22 5.54
C VAL A 72 -3.82 8.07 4.58
N LYS A 73 -2.50 8.02 4.73
CA LYS A 73 -1.57 8.80 3.91
C LYS A 73 -0.58 7.91 3.22
N ALA A 74 -0.36 8.18 1.95
CA ALA A 74 0.69 7.53 1.18
C ALA A 74 1.84 8.49 0.90
N TYR A 75 3.05 7.95 0.92
CA TYR A 75 4.28 8.68 0.66
C TYR A 75 5.09 7.91 -0.37
N ALA A 76 5.51 8.61 -1.42
CA ALA A 76 6.52 8.09 -2.32
C ALA A 76 7.88 8.16 -1.61
N LYS A 77 8.71 7.15 -1.81
CA LYS A 77 10.07 7.09 -1.25
C LYS A 77 10.90 8.33 -1.64
N ASP A 78 10.71 8.84 -2.85
CA ASP A 78 11.36 10.06 -3.34
C ASP A 78 10.90 11.35 -2.66
N ASP A 79 9.68 11.38 -2.10
CA ASP A 79 9.15 12.54 -1.38
C ASP A 79 9.69 12.61 0.06
N VAL A 80 10.20 11.50 0.60
CA VAL A 80 10.79 11.48 1.95
C VAL A 80 12.09 12.30 1.97
N PRO A 81 12.23 13.31 2.84
CA PRO A 81 13.42 14.15 2.88
C PRO A 81 14.71 13.35 3.09
N ASP A 82 15.78 13.72 2.36
CA ASP A 82 17.08 13.03 2.36
C ASP A 82 17.72 12.89 3.76
N ARG A 83 17.34 13.74 4.72
CA ARG A 83 17.76 13.63 6.12
C ARG A 83 17.43 12.28 6.76
N TYR A 84 16.40 11.59 6.27
CA TYR A 84 15.99 10.29 6.77
C TYR A 84 16.73 9.13 6.09
N LYS A 85 17.44 9.37 4.99
CA LYS A 85 18.16 8.34 4.22
C LYS A 85 17.28 7.17 3.76
N TYR A 86 15.99 7.43 3.52
CA TYR A 86 15.03 6.42 3.04
C TYR A 86 15.24 6.06 1.57
N LYS A 87 15.64 7.04 0.73
CA LYS A 87 15.78 6.87 -0.72
C LYS A 87 16.81 5.82 -1.14
N GLU A 88 17.91 5.72 -0.41
CA GLU A 88 19.07 4.91 -0.80
C GLU A 88 18.96 3.43 -0.38
N ASN A 89 17.95 3.06 0.42
CA ASN A 89 17.85 1.70 0.96
C ASN A 89 16.92 0.81 0.11
N VAL A 90 17.48 -0.21 -0.53
CA VAL A 90 16.73 -1.19 -1.36
C VAL A 90 15.68 -1.98 -0.58
N ARG A 91 15.81 -2.10 0.76
CA ARG A 91 14.82 -2.80 1.59
C ARG A 91 13.57 -1.97 1.90
N ILE A 92 13.55 -0.69 1.52
CA ILE A 92 12.42 0.20 1.73
C ILE A 92 11.60 0.26 0.45
N ALA A 93 10.31 -0.03 0.58
CA ALA A 93 9.35 -0.02 -0.51
C ALA A 93 9.29 1.35 -1.21
N PRO A 94 9.07 1.38 -2.53
CA PRO A 94 8.95 2.63 -3.29
C PRO A 94 7.75 3.49 -2.86
N VAL A 95 6.68 2.89 -2.33
CA VAL A 95 5.56 3.61 -1.71
C VAL A 95 5.34 3.09 -0.30
N ILE A 96 5.09 4.01 0.64
CA ILE A 96 4.77 3.71 2.03
C ILE A 96 3.39 4.30 2.33
N ILE A 97 2.47 3.45 2.79
CA ILE A 97 1.14 3.86 3.27
C ILE A 97 1.14 3.77 4.78
N ALA A 98 0.73 4.85 5.45
CA ALA A 98 0.61 4.94 6.89
C ALA A 98 -0.81 5.37 7.28
N ALA A 99 -1.37 4.68 8.27
CA ALA A 99 -2.63 5.08 8.90
C ALA A 99 -2.37 5.97 10.10
N ASP A 100 -3.26 6.94 10.30
CA ASP A 100 -3.27 7.74 11.52
C ASP A 100 -3.61 6.90 12.75
N VAL A 101 -3.27 7.45 13.92
CA VAL A 101 -3.45 6.76 15.20
C VAL A 101 -4.91 6.35 15.40
N GLY A 102 -5.13 5.06 15.65
CA GLY A 102 -6.46 4.49 15.86
C GLY A 102 -7.13 3.96 14.59
N TRP A 103 -6.49 4.10 13.43
CA TRP A 103 -6.88 3.49 12.16
C TRP A 103 -5.98 2.31 11.82
N THR A 104 -6.55 1.38 11.07
CA THR A 104 -5.88 0.16 10.62
C THR A 104 -6.06 0.04 9.10
N ILE A 105 -5.01 -0.36 8.40
CA ILE A 105 -5.03 -0.61 6.96
C ILE A 105 -5.08 -2.11 6.75
N CYS A 106 -5.83 -2.52 5.73
CA CYS A 106 -5.92 -3.89 5.26
C CYS A 106 -5.48 -3.94 3.79
N GLY A 107 -4.36 -4.63 3.54
CA GLY A 107 -3.71 -4.73 2.23
C GLY A 107 -3.84 -6.11 1.58
N TYR A 108 -4.70 -6.96 2.14
CA TYR A 108 -5.15 -8.17 1.46
C TYR A 108 -6.56 -7.93 0.93
N GLU A 109 -6.93 -8.64 -0.13
CA GLU A 109 -8.32 -8.89 -0.53
C GLU A 109 -8.98 -9.68 0.61
N SER A 110 -9.21 -8.99 1.71
CA SER A 110 -9.48 -9.62 2.98
C SER A 110 -10.96 -9.86 3.11
N TRP A 111 -11.38 -11.08 2.77
CA TRP A 111 -12.62 -11.63 3.29
C TRP A 111 -13.93 -10.98 2.80
N ALA A 112 -13.93 -10.38 1.60
CA ALA A 112 -15.18 -10.08 0.90
C ALA A 112 -15.66 -11.32 0.11
N GLY A 113 -15.98 -12.41 0.81
CA GLY A 113 -16.72 -13.55 0.23
C GLY A 113 -16.09 -14.93 0.35
N GLU A 114 -15.90 -15.46 1.57
CA GLU A 114 -16.22 -16.87 1.78
C GLU A 114 -17.73 -16.89 2.05
N GLY A 115 -18.50 -17.10 0.98
CA GLY A 115 -19.94 -17.21 1.05
C GLY A 115 -20.34 -18.40 1.92
N ASP A 116 -21.42 -18.21 2.66
CA ASP A 116 -22.18 -19.27 3.28
C ASP A 116 -22.44 -20.42 2.27
N GLY A 117 -22.10 -21.65 2.70
CA GLY A 117 -22.45 -22.91 2.05
C GLY A 117 -22.54 -24.01 3.09
#